data_AF-A0A8B5WLA6-F1
#
_entry.id   AF-A0A8B5WLA6-F1
#
_cell.length_a   1.000
_cell.length_b   1.000
_cell.length_c   1.000
_cell.angle_alpha   90.00
_cell.angle_beta   90.00
_cell.angle_gamma   90.00
#
_symmetry.space_group_name_H-M   'P 1'
#
loop_
_entity.id
_entity.type
_entity.pdbx_description
1 polymer ?
#
loop_
_entity_poly.entity_id
_entity_poly.type
_entity_poly.pdbx_seq_one_letter_code
_entity_poly.pdbx_strand_id
1 'polypeptide(L)'
;MLELLIPANAIEVIGNFLNAGGPVVVALLCSTFLMWLLITERGLYFLFGHRRLMGRAHDAWENREDRRSWEAYAYRERLISEVRIENQRHLNVIRALILITPLLGLLGTVTGMLEVFQVIVDTGASNARLMASGISRATIPTMTGLAVALTGVLSISYLDRKHTRSIAALSQDLKVEAGMGHGSRRRLSGSSLEAGEVDITPLLDIVFILLIFFIVTATFLDEIGIGINTPDETPPEELQRPPPSMILNVRNDGFVMVDDVRLADPRSVTPIVEAFRAENPQGVVMVSAARDAKVETTVLVLDQTRMAGVEPALTLQARR
;
A
#
# COMPACT_ATOMS: atom_id res chain seq x y z
N MET A 1 7.92 16.62 -1.94
CA MET A 1 7.31 16.54 -3.28
C MET A 1 8.34 16.59 -4.42
N LEU A 2 9.48 17.29 -4.27
CA LEU A 2 10.58 17.32 -5.25
C LEU A 2 11.52 16.09 -5.21
N GLU A 3 11.52 15.30 -4.12
CA GLU A 3 12.33 14.06 -4.00
C GLU A 3 11.83 12.89 -4.85
N LEU A 4 10.59 12.96 -5.36
CA LEU A 4 9.99 11.94 -6.23
C LEU A 4 10.54 11.96 -7.67
N LEU A 5 11.24 13.04 -8.06
CA LEU A 5 11.84 13.21 -9.39
C LEU A 5 13.27 12.66 -9.47
N ILE A 6 13.84 12.19 -8.36
CA ILE A 6 15.15 11.54 -8.35
C ILE A 6 14.95 10.09 -8.83
N PRO A 7 15.60 9.66 -9.93
CA PRO A 7 15.36 8.34 -10.53
C PRO A 7 15.63 7.17 -9.57
N ALA A 8 16.50 7.35 -8.57
CA ALA A 8 16.76 6.36 -7.52
C ALA A 8 15.51 6.10 -6.63
N ASN A 9 14.83 7.16 -6.21
CA ASN A 9 13.63 7.05 -5.36
C ASN A 9 12.44 6.47 -6.13
N ALA A 10 12.35 6.73 -7.44
CA ALA A 10 11.29 6.17 -8.28
C ALA A 10 11.36 4.63 -8.34
N ILE A 11 12.56 4.06 -8.44
CA ILE A 11 12.75 2.60 -8.47
C ILE A 11 12.38 1.98 -7.13
N GLU A 12 12.73 2.62 -6.01
CA GLU A 12 12.40 2.15 -4.67
C GLU A 12 10.88 2.22 -4.40
N VAL A 13 10.22 3.30 -4.81
CA VAL A 13 8.76 3.44 -4.72
C VAL A 13 8.04 2.40 -5.58
N ILE A 14 8.53 2.15 -6.81
CA ILE A 14 7.98 1.11 -7.69
C ILE A 14 8.22 -0.28 -7.11
N GLY A 15 9.40 -0.54 -6.55
CA GLY A 15 9.72 -1.82 -5.89
C GLY A 15 8.81 -2.08 -4.68
N ASN A 16 8.61 -1.07 -3.84
CA ASN A 16 7.68 -1.14 -2.70
C ASN A 16 6.23 -1.33 -3.16
N PHE A 17 5.83 -0.74 -4.29
CA PHE A 17 4.49 -0.90 -4.86
C PHE A 17 4.29 -2.29 -5.49
N LEU A 18 5.28 -2.81 -6.19
CA LEU A 18 5.28 -4.16 -6.77
C LEU A 18 5.22 -5.25 -5.69
N ASN A 19 5.96 -5.05 -4.61
CA ASN A 19 5.96 -5.96 -3.46
C ASN A 19 4.64 -5.93 -2.68
N ALA A 20 3.80 -4.89 -2.83
CA ALA A 20 2.57 -4.72 -2.05
C ALA A 20 1.30 -5.31 -2.69
N GLY A 21 1.32 -5.66 -3.97
CA GLY A 21 0.13 -6.22 -4.65
C GLY A 21 0.45 -7.26 -5.73
N GLY A 22 1.68 -7.78 -5.73
CA GLY A 22 2.08 -8.96 -6.48
C GLY A 22 1.86 -8.85 -8.01
N PRO A 23 1.54 -9.98 -8.68
CA PRO A 23 1.36 -10.03 -10.14
C PRO A 23 0.27 -9.09 -10.68
N VAL A 24 -0.73 -8.77 -9.86
CA VAL A 24 -1.87 -7.93 -10.25
C VAL A 24 -1.43 -6.49 -10.47
N VAL A 25 -0.54 -5.98 -9.63
CA VAL A 25 0.02 -4.63 -9.78
C VAL A 25 0.84 -4.52 -11.06
N VAL A 26 1.57 -5.57 -11.43
CA VAL A 26 2.29 -5.62 -12.72
C VAL A 26 1.31 -5.55 -13.89
N ALA A 27 0.21 -6.31 -13.84
CA ALA A 27 -0.83 -6.25 -14.86
C ALA A 27 -1.48 -4.86 -14.94
N LEU A 28 -1.73 -4.21 -13.80
CA LEU A 28 -2.24 -2.84 -13.72
C LEU A 28 -1.28 -1.84 -14.38
N LEU A 29 0.02 -1.93 -14.09
CA LEU A 29 1.05 -1.09 -14.70
C LEU A 29 1.16 -1.31 -16.21
N CYS A 30 1.14 -2.57 -16.66
CA CYS A 30 1.17 -2.90 -18.09
C CYS A 30 -0.07 -2.37 -18.83
N SER A 31 -1.26 -2.56 -18.25
CA SER A 31 -2.53 -2.02 -18.76
C SER A 31 -2.49 -0.49 -18.85
N THR A 32 -2.03 0.16 -17.78
CA THR A 32 -1.89 1.63 -17.71
C THR A 32 -0.94 2.15 -18.79
N PHE A 33 0.24 1.54 -18.92
CA PHE A 33 1.24 1.92 -19.90
C PHE A 33 0.73 1.73 -21.33
N LEU A 34 0.12 0.57 -21.63
CA LEU A 34 -0.46 0.28 -22.93
C LEU A 34 -1.58 1.27 -23.28
N MET A 35 -2.46 1.57 -22.33
CA MET A 35 -3.54 2.53 -22.51
C MET A 35 -2.99 3.92 -22.85
N TRP A 36 -2.03 4.43 -22.08
CA TRP A 36 -1.41 5.74 -22.33
C TRP A 36 -0.64 5.79 -23.64
N LEU A 37 0.03 4.70 -24.03
CA LEU A 37 0.69 4.57 -25.32
C LEU A 37 -0.30 4.68 -26.48
N LEU A 38 -1.44 3.99 -26.40
CA LEU A 38 -2.50 4.09 -27.41
C LEU A 38 -3.17 5.46 -27.45
N ILE A 39 -3.43 6.08 -26.29
CA ILE A 39 -3.97 7.45 -26.21
C ILE A 39 -3.01 8.44 -26.85
N THR A 40 -1.71 8.32 -26.57
CA THR A 40 -0.67 9.21 -27.12
C THR A 40 -0.53 9.02 -28.64
N GLU A 41 -0.51 7.76 -29.11
CA GLU A 41 -0.49 7.44 -30.53
C GLU A 41 -1.67 8.07 -31.26
N ARG A 42 -2.88 7.95 -30.70
CA ARG A 42 -4.08 8.61 -31.24
C ARG A 42 -4.00 10.13 -31.18
N GLY A 43 -3.48 10.70 -30.10
CA GLY A 43 -3.25 12.14 -29.98
C GLY A 43 -2.33 12.67 -31.09
N LEU A 44 -1.22 11.98 -31.34
CA LEU A 44 -0.28 12.30 -32.42
C LEU A 44 -0.90 12.12 -33.80
N TYR A 45 -1.69 11.07 -34.03
CA TYR A 45 -2.45 10.89 -35.26
C TYR A 45 -3.34 12.11 -35.55
N PHE A 46 -4.08 12.60 -34.55
CA PHE A 46 -4.96 13.75 -34.71
C PHE A 46 -4.22 15.10 -34.81
N LEU A 47 -2.94 15.16 -34.45
CA LEU A 47 -2.10 16.35 -34.63
C LEU A 47 -1.44 16.37 -36.02
N PHE A 48 -0.92 15.24 -36.49
CA PHE A 48 -0.08 15.17 -37.69
C PHE A 48 -0.73 14.37 -38.83
N GLY A 49 -1.19 13.14 -38.56
CA GLY A 49 -1.67 12.20 -39.57
C GLY A 49 -3.03 12.56 -40.17
N HIS A 50 -3.94 13.04 -39.33
CA HIS A 50 -5.33 13.33 -39.70
C HIS A 50 -5.44 14.41 -40.79
N ARG A 51 -4.62 15.47 -40.70
CA ARG A 51 -4.59 16.53 -41.73
C ARG A 51 -4.25 15.99 -43.12
N ARG A 52 -3.33 15.02 -43.21
CA ARG A 52 -2.95 14.40 -44.49
C ARG A 52 -4.06 13.53 -45.07
N LEU A 53 -4.82 12.85 -44.22
CA LEU A 53 -5.95 12.02 -44.65
C LEU A 53 -7.11 12.89 -45.16
N MET A 54 -7.42 13.98 -44.46
CA MET A 54 -8.39 14.99 -44.90
C MET A 54 -8.03 15.60 -46.24
N GLY A 55 -6.78 16.04 -46.42
CA GLY A 55 -6.31 16.57 -47.71
C GLY A 55 -6.51 15.55 -48.84
N ARG A 56 -6.09 14.30 -48.64
CA ARG A 56 -6.29 13.25 -49.65
C ARG A 56 -7.75 13.01 -50.01
N ALA A 57 -8.65 12.97 -49.02
CA ALA A 57 -10.08 12.78 -49.27
C ALA A 57 -10.70 13.98 -50.00
N HIS A 58 -10.28 15.20 -49.64
CA HIS A 58 -10.71 16.43 -50.29
C HIS A 58 -10.21 16.50 -51.74
N ASP A 59 -8.93 16.31 -51.98
CA ASP A 59 -8.33 16.32 -53.33
C ASP A 59 -8.94 15.23 -54.22
N ALA A 60 -9.22 14.06 -53.66
CA ALA A 60 -9.89 12.96 -54.37
C ALA A 60 -11.35 13.28 -54.73
N TRP A 61 -12.01 14.15 -53.97
CA TRP A 61 -13.36 14.64 -54.27
C TRP A 61 -13.33 15.79 -55.28
N GLU A 62 -12.42 16.75 -55.13
CA GLU A 62 -12.32 17.92 -56.01
C GLU A 62 -11.99 17.55 -57.45
N ASN A 63 -11.10 16.56 -57.65
CA ASN A 63 -10.69 16.09 -58.96
C ASN A 63 -11.79 15.35 -59.74
N ARG A 64 -12.97 15.08 -59.15
CA ARG A 64 -14.10 14.47 -59.88
C ARG A 64 -14.93 15.53 -60.62
N GLU A 65 -15.13 15.26 -61.90
CA GLU A 65 -15.99 16.04 -62.79
C GLU A 65 -17.48 15.80 -62.50
N ASP A 66 -17.88 14.55 -62.26
CA ASP A 66 -19.26 14.19 -61.94
C ASP A 66 -19.54 14.23 -60.44
N ARG A 67 -20.43 15.14 -60.04
CA ARG A 67 -20.85 15.39 -58.65
C ARG A 67 -22.35 15.20 -58.43
N ARG A 68 -23.10 14.73 -59.43
CA ARG A 68 -24.57 14.63 -59.37
C ARG A 68 -25.08 13.20 -59.47
N SER A 69 -24.29 12.28 -60.03
CA SER A 69 -24.71 10.89 -60.16
C SER A 69 -24.78 10.15 -58.83
N TRP A 70 -25.49 9.01 -58.86
CA TRP A 70 -25.49 8.04 -57.76
C TRP A 70 -24.06 7.55 -57.42
N GLU A 71 -23.19 7.40 -58.43
CA GLU A 71 -21.81 7.00 -58.22
C GLU A 71 -21.02 8.03 -57.41
N ALA A 72 -21.26 9.33 -57.65
CA ALA A 72 -20.66 10.40 -56.86
C ALA A 72 -21.10 10.32 -55.39
N TYR A 73 -22.38 10.03 -55.13
CA TYR A 73 -22.89 9.85 -53.77
C TYR A 73 -22.26 8.63 -53.07
N ALA A 74 -22.23 7.48 -53.74
CA ALA A 74 -21.62 6.26 -53.20
C ALA A 74 -20.12 6.45 -52.93
N TYR A 75 -19.42 7.19 -53.80
CA TYR A 75 -18.00 7.51 -53.63
C TYR A 75 -17.76 8.45 -52.43
N ARG A 76 -18.60 9.48 -52.24
CA ARG A 76 -18.57 10.33 -51.05
C ARG A 76 -18.74 9.52 -49.77
N GLU A 77 -19.75 8.67 -49.71
CA GLU A 77 -20.01 7.82 -48.54
C GLU A 77 -18.83 6.87 -48.25
N ARG A 78 -18.18 6.35 -49.30
CA ARG A 78 -16.93 5.58 -49.17
C ARG A 78 -15.83 6.43 -48.52
N LEU A 79 -15.56 7.64 -49.01
CA LEU A 79 -14.50 8.51 -48.47
C LEU A 79 -14.76 8.86 -47.00
N ILE A 80 -16.01 9.20 -46.65
CA ILE A 80 -16.41 9.46 -45.26
C ILE A 80 -16.23 8.22 -44.40
N SER A 81 -16.59 7.04 -44.91
CA SER A 81 -16.42 5.78 -44.20
C SER A 81 -14.95 5.43 -43.97
N GLU A 82 -14.07 5.65 -44.96
CA GLU A 82 -12.64 5.38 -44.85
C GLU A 82 -12.00 6.23 -43.75
N VAL A 83 -12.33 7.53 -43.73
CA VAL A 83 -11.88 8.44 -42.67
C VAL A 83 -12.43 8.02 -41.31
N ARG A 84 -13.71 7.65 -41.24
CA ARG A 84 -14.35 7.19 -40.01
C ARG A 84 -13.64 5.96 -39.44
N ILE A 85 -13.35 4.96 -40.28
CA ILE A 85 -12.65 3.74 -39.86
C ILE A 85 -11.27 4.08 -39.31
N GLU A 86 -10.49 4.92 -40.00
CA GLU A 86 -9.14 5.25 -39.55
C GLU A 86 -9.15 6.09 -38.26
N ASN A 87 -10.11 7.01 -38.14
CA ASN A 87 -10.26 7.81 -36.92
C ASN A 87 -10.73 6.97 -35.72
N GLN A 88 -11.52 5.93 -35.93
CA GLN A 88 -12.02 5.03 -34.87
C GLN A 88 -11.03 3.93 -34.48
N ARG A 89 -9.96 3.74 -35.26
CA ARG A 89 -8.93 2.73 -34.99
C ARG A 89 -8.35 2.91 -33.58
N HIS A 90 -8.20 1.80 -32.86
CA HIS A 90 -7.74 1.70 -31.47
C HIS A 90 -8.64 2.35 -30.39
N LEU A 91 -9.65 3.18 -30.73
CA LEU A 91 -10.53 3.80 -29.72
C LEU A 91 -11.27 2.77 -28.87
N ASN A 92 -11.76 1.69 -29.49
CA ASN A 92 -12.45 0.62 -28.76
C ASN A 92 -11.52 -0.13 -27.80
N VAL A 93 -10.24 -0.32 -28.17
CA VAL A 93 -9.24 -0.95 -27.31
C VAL A 93 -8.93 -0.06 -26.11
N ILE A 94 -8.82 1.26 -26.33
CA ILE A 94 -8.64 2.23 -25.24
C ILE A 94 -9.83 2.17 -24.29
N ARG A 95 -11.08 2.15 -24.77
CA ARG A 95 -12.28 2.00 -23.92
C ARG A 95 -12.25 0.71 -23.11
N ALA A 96 -11.84 -0.40 -23.70
CA ALA A 96 -11.71 -1.66 -22.99
C ALA A 96 -10.65 -1.58 -21.88
N LEU A 97 -9.49 -0.97 -22.15
CA LEU A 97 -8.43 -0.79 -21.15
C LEU A 97 -8.88 0.12 -20.00
N ILE A 98 -9.62 1.20 -20.30
CA ILE A 98 -10.22 2.07 -19.28
C ILE A 98 -11.14 1.27 -18.35
N LEU A 99 -11.95 0.37 -18.89
CA LEU A 99 -12.87 -0.47 -18.10
C LEU A 99 -12.14 -1.53 -17.27
N ILE A 100 -11.06 -2.13 -17.81
CA ILE A 100 -10.30 -3.17 -17.13
C ILE A 100 -9.44 -2.61 -15.97
N THR A 101 -8.98 -1.36 -16.09
CA THR A 101 -8.03 -0.77 -15.13
C THR A 101 -8.56 -0.68 -13.69
N PRO A 102 -9.80 -0.22 -13.42
CA PRO A 102 -10.41 -0.27 -12.08
C PRO A 102 -10.59 -1.69 -11.54
N LEU A 103 -10.94 -2.64 -12.41
CA LEU A 103 -11.14 -4.04 -12.04
C LEU A 103 -9.82 -4.69 -11.59
N LEU A 104 -8.71 -4.37 -12.27
CA LEU A 104 -7.36 -4.78 -11.83
C LEU A 104 -6.98 -4.14 -10.50
N GLY A 105 -7.36 -2.88 -10.26
CA GLY A 105 -7.18 -2.23 -8.97
C GLY A 105 -7.91 -2.98 -7.84
N LEU A 106 -9.20 -3.29 -8.05
CA LEU A 106 -10.02 -4.08 -7.12
C LEU A 106 -9.40 -5.45 -6.84
N LEU A 107 -8.95 -6.15 -7.89
CA LEU A 107 -8.26 -7.42 -7.72
C LEU A 107 -7.01 -7.28 -6.83
N GLY A 108 -6.28 -6.17 -6.96
CA GLY A 108 -5.14 -5.84 -6.11
C GLY A 108 -5.51 -5.64 -4.63
N THR A 109 -6.65 -5.02 -4.34
CA THR A 109 -7.16 -4.96 -2.96
C THR A 109 -7.47 -6.34 -2.40
N VAL A 110 -8.08 -7.22 -3.19
CA VAL A 110 -8.44 -8.57 -2.74
C VAL A 110 -7.17 -9.38 -2.46
N THR A 111 -6.16 -9.33 -3.34
CA THR A 111 -4.91 -10.05 -3.11
C THR A 111 -4.13 -9.48 -1.92
N GLY A 112 -4.08 -8.15 -1.76
CA GLY A 112 -3.44 -7.53 -0.60
C GLY A 112 -4.10 -7.90 0.73
N MET A 113 -5.44 -7.98 0.77
CA MET A 113 -6.16 -8.43 1.97
C MET A 113 -5.93 -9.92 2.27
N LEU A 114 -5.74 -10.76 1.25
CA LEU A 114 -5.37 -12.17 1.44
C LEU A 114 -3.98 -12.33 2.06
N GLU A 115 -3.01 -11.51 1.65
CA GLU A 115 -1.67 -11.50 2.26
C GLU A 115 -1.72 -11.11 3.75
N VAL A 116 -2.52 -10.09 4.10
CA VAL A 116 -2.73 -9.71 5.51
C VAL A 116 -3.33 -10.86 6.30
N PHE A 117 -4.31 -11.57 5.75
CA PHE A 117 -4.94 -12.71 6.42
C PHE A 117 -3.96 -13.87 6.64
N GLN A 118 -3.10 -14.16 5.66
CA GLN A 118 -2.06 -15.20 5.79
C GLN A 118 -1.10 -14.89 6.94
N VAL A 119 -0.68 -13.63 7.11
CA VAL A 119 0.21 -13.24 8.22
C VAL A 119 -0.43 -13.53 9.59
N ILE A 120 -1.75 -13.34 9.75
CA ILE A 120 -2.45 -13.68 10.98
C ILE A 120 -2.41 -15.19 11.24
N VAL A 121 -2.68 -15.98 10.19
CA VAL A 121 -2.70 -17.45 10.28
C VAL A 121 -1.30 -17.99 10.63
N ASP A 122 -0.26 -17.43 10.02
CA ASP A 122 1.12 -17.91 10.18
C ASP A 122 1.74 -17.49 11.51
N THR A 123 1.45 -16.27 12.00
CA THR A 123 2.03 -15.76 13.25
C THR A 123 1.19 -16.07 14.48
N GLY A 124 -0.08 -16.45 14.30
CA GLY A 124 -1.02 -16.70 15.40
C GLY A 124 -1.33 -15.46 16.25
N ALA A 125 -0.81 -14.28 15.90
CA ALA A 125 -0.91 -13.05 16.65
C ALA A 125 -1.50 -11.92 15.78
N SER A 126 -2.58 -11.32 16.26
CA SER A 126 -3.21 -10.15 15.63
C SER A 126 -2.44 -8.87 16.01
N ASN A 127 -1.22 -8.70 15.50
CA ASN A 127 -0.51 -7.43 15.70
C ASN A 127 -1.23 -6.32 14.90
N ALA A 128 -2.05 -5.53 15.60
CA ALA A 128 -2.92 -4.51 15.02
C ALA A 128 -2.18 -3.52 14.12
N ARG A 129 -0.91 -3.21 14.41
CA ARG A 129 -0.10 -2.29 13.61
C ARG A 129 0.26 -2.88 12.24
N LEU A 130 0.66 -4.15 12.21
CA LEU A 130 0.97 -4.85 10.96
C LEU A 130 -0.30 -4.97 10.09
N MET A 131 -1.43 -5.30 10.73
CA MET A 131 -2.73 -5.37 10.05
C MET A 131 -3.14 -4.03 9.43
N ALA A 132 -3.12 -2.95 10.21
CA ALA A 132 -3.45 -1.61 9.72
C ALA A 132 -2.55 -1.20 8.55
N SER A 133 -1.25 -1.51 8.62
CA SER A 133 -0.30 -1.20 7.54
C SER A 133 -0.57 -2.00 6.26
N GLY A 134 -0.94 -3.28 6.36
CA GLY A 134 -1.22 -4.13 5.21
C GLY A 134 -2.55 -3.78 4.53
N ILE A 135 -3.58 -3.46 5.31
CA ILE A 135 -4.89 -3.03 4.79
C ILE A 135 -4.74 -1.69 4.07
N SER A 136 -4.00 -0.75 4.65
CA SER A 136 -3.68 0.53 4.00
C SER A 136 -2.95 0.33 2.66
N ARG A 137 -1.94 -0.55 2.62
CA ARG A 137 -1.21 -0.88 1.38
C ARG A 137 -2.09 -1.52 0.32
N ALA A 138 -3.00 -2.41 0.72
CA ALA A 138 -3.93 -3.06 -0.19
C ALA A 138 -4.83 -2.05 -0.93
N THR A 139 -5.07 -0.85 -0.39
CA THR A 139 -5.92 0.19 -1.02
C THR A 139 -5.28 0.90 -2.21
N ILE A 140 -3.95 0.94 -2.28
CA ILE A 140 -3.20 1.77 -3.23
C ILE A 140 -3.45 1.35 -4.69
N PRO A 141 -3.46 0.05 -5.06
CA PRO A 141 -3.81 -0.40 -6.40
C PRO A 141 -5.20 0.07 -6.87
N THR A 142 -6.20 0.05 -5.98
CA THR A 142 -7.56 0.51 -6.31
C THR A 142 -7.62 2.01 -6.56
N MET A 143 -7.01 2.82 -5.68
CA MET A 143 -6.93 4.27 -5.89
C MET A 143 -6.20 4.62 -7.18
N THR A 144 -5.10 3.91 -7.46
CA THR A 144 -4.31 4.07 -8.69
C THR A 144 -5.14 3.70 -9.92
N GLY A 145 -5.82 2.56 -9.90
CA GLY A 145 -6.65 2.10 -11.01
C GLY A 145 -7.80 3.06 -11.34
N LEU A 146 -8.46 3.60 -10.32
CA LEU A 146 -9.52 4.60 -10.49
C LEU A 146 -8.99 5.94 -11.02
N ALA A 147 -7.88 6.43 -10.49
CA ALA A 147 -7.25 7.66 -10.96
C ALA A 147 -6.85 7.54 -12.44
N VAL A 148 -6.22 6.43 -12.82
CA VAL A 148 -5.83 6.14 -14.21
C VAL A 148 -7.07 6.05 -15.10
N ALA A 149 -8.10 5.31 -14.70
CA ALA A 149 -9.33 5.18 -15.48
C ALA A 149 -10.02 6.52 -15.72
N LEU A 150 -10.11 7.38 -14.70
CA LEU A 150 -10.67 8.73 -14.83
C LEU A 150 -9.90 9.56 -15.87
N THR A 151 -8.57 9.54 -15.84
CA THR A 151 -7.76 10.25 -16.85
C THR A 151 -7.97 9.67 -18.26
N GLY A 152 -8.15 8.36 -18.36
CA GLY A 152 -8.48 7.69 -19.62
C GLY A 152 -9.84 8.10 -20.17
N VAL A 153 -10.88 8.19 -19.33
CA VAL A 153 -12.23 8.65 -19.71
C VAL A 153 -12.20 10.09 -20.25
N LEU A 154 -11.45 10.99 -19.59
CA LEU A 154 -11.28 12.36 -20.07
C LEU A 154 -10.59 12.40 -21.44
N SER A 155 -9.54 11.57 -21.61
CA SER A 155 -8.77 11.49 -22.84
C SER A 155 -9.60 10.96 -24.02
N ILE A 156 -10.36 9.88 -23.82
CA ILE A 156 -11.23 9.32 -24.87
C ILE A 156 -12.37 10.29 -25.21
N SER A 157 -12.96 10.96 -24.22
CA SER A 157 -14.00 11.98 -24.44
C SER A 157 -13.49 13.14 -25.31
N TYR A 158 -12.24 13.56 -25.11
CA TYR A 158 -11.61 14.58 -25.94
C TYR A 158 -11.40 14.08 -27.38
N LEU A 159 -10.89 12.86 -27.54
CA LEU A 159 -10.66 12.25 -28.86
C LEU A 159 -11.96 12.01 -29.63
N ASP A 160 -13.03 11.57 -28.97
CA ASP A 160 -14.35 11.40 -29.57
C ASP A 160 -14.93 12.71 -30.09
N ARG A 161 -14.85 13.78 -29.28
CA ARG A 161 -15.29 15.12 -29.71
C ARG A 161 -14.53 15.57 -30.95
N LYS A 162 -13.22 15.27 -31.03
CA LYS A 162 -12.39 15.61 -32.18
C LYS A 162 -12.73 14.77 -33.41
N HIS A 163 -12.96 13.47 -33.23
CA HIS A 163 -13.43 12.55 -34.28
C HIS A 163 -14.77 13.01 -34.88
N THR A 164 -15.78 13.26 -34.05
CA THR A 164 -17.12 13.66 -34.51
C THR A 164 -17.08 14.98 -35.26
N ARG A 165 -16.32 15.97 -34.76
CA ARG A 165 -16.11 17.25 -35.46
C ARG A 165 -15.41 17.08 -36.80
N SER A 166 -14.41 16.20 -36.87
CA SER A 166 -13.68 15.88 -38.09
C SER A 166 -14.59 15.27 -39.17
N ILE A 167 -15.40 14.28 -38.82
CA ILE A 167 -16.34 13.65 -39.76
C ILE A 167 -17.42 14.64 -40.21
N ALA A 168 -17.91 15.48 -39.29
CA ALA A 168 -18.87 16.53 -39.65
C ALA A 168 -18.28 17.55 -40.63
N ALA A 169 -17.05 18.01 -40.39
CA ALA A 169 -16.34 18.92 -41.29
C ALA A 169 -16.16 18.30 -42.69
N LEU A 170 -15.64 17.07 -42.77
CA LEU A 170 -15.48 16.36 -44.04
C LEU A 170 -16.82 16.21 -44.77
N SER A 171 -17.87 15.78 -44.06
CA SER A 171 -19.21 15.62 -44.64
C SER A 171 -19.75 16.92 -45.22
N GLN A 172 -19.45 18.07 -44.61
CA GLN A 172 -19.86 19.39 -45.06
C GLN A 172 -19.03 19.90 -46.25
N ASP A 173 -17.75 19.55 -46.32
CA ASP A 173 -16.86 19.93 -47.42
C ASP A 173 -17.17 19.14 -48.71
N LEU A 174 -17.49 17.84 -48.60
CA LEU A 174 -17.95 17.04 -49.73
C LEU A 174 -19.41 17.34 -50.09
N LYS A 175 -19.67 18.52 -50.66
CA LYS A 175 -21.01 18.90 -51.13
C LYS A 175 -21.39 18.15 -52.40
N VAL A 176 -22.54 17.50 -52.38
CA VAL A 176 -23.20 16.95 -53.57
C VAL A 176 -24.19 18.01 -54.05
N GLU A 177 -24.12 18.39 -55.32
CA GLU A 177 -25.10 19.30 -55.90
C GLU A 177 -26.45 18.57 -55.97
N ALA A 178 -27.47 19.16 -55.35
CA ALA A 178 -28.78 18.54 -55.14
C ALA A 178 -29.45 18.16 -56.48
N GLY A 179 -29.20 16.93 -56.94
CA GLY A 179 -29.69 16.41 -58.22
C GLY A 179 -30.57 15.17 -58.10
N MET A 180 -30.69 14.54 -56.92
CA MET A 180 -31.46 13.30 -56.80
C MET A 180 -32.32 13.28 -55.55
N GLY A 181 -33.59 13.66 -55.73
CA GLY A 181 -34.66 13.30 -54.81
C GLY A 181 -35.22 11.94 -55.18
N HIS A 182 -34.87 10.88 -54.45
CA HIS A 182 -35.85 9.86 -54.05
C HIS A 182 -35.26 8.78 -53.14
N GLY A 183 -36.15 8.29 -52.28
CA GLY A 183 -36.26 6.86 -52.03
C GLY A 183 -35.60 6.39 -50.75
N SER A 184 -36.36 6.46 -49.66
CA SER A 184 -36.14 5.62 -48.49
C SER A 184 -35.84 4.18 -48.91
N ARG A 185 -34.60 3.72 -48.70
CA ARG A 185 -34.42 2.35 -48.23
C ARG A 185 -33.07 2.21 -47.55
N ARG A 186 -33.19 2.14 -46.23
CA ARG A 186 -32.13 1.76 -45.31
C ARG A 186 -30.99 2.77 -45.41
N ARG A 187 -31.17 3.88 -44.66
CA ARG A 187 -30.06 4.31 -43.80
C ARG A 187 -29.53 3.00 -43.22
N LEU A 188 -28.39 2.55 -43.71
CA LEU A 188 -27.41 1.97 -42.83
C LEU A 188 -27.12 3.12 -41.85
N SER A 189 -28.05 3.33 -40.91
CA SER A 189 -27.74 3.25 -39.50
C SER A 189 -27.07 1.88 -39.35
N GLY A 190 -25.86 1.76 -39.94
CA GLY A 190 -24.80 1.00 -39.38
C GLY A 190 -24.69 1.71 -38.08
N SER A 191 -25.41 1.12 -37.12
CA SER A 191 -25.25 1.30 -35.72
C SER A 191 -24.42 2.55 -35.49
N SER A 192 -25.09 3.61 -35.09
CA SER A 192 -24.71 4.16 -33.80
C SER A 192 -24.53 2.95 -32.86
N LEU A 193 -23.44 2.21 -33.02
CA LEU A 193 -22.62 1.72 -31.94
C LEU A 193 -22.41 3.05 -31.26
N GLU A 194 -23.29 3.35 -30.32
CA GLU A 194 -22.94 3.92 -29.03
C GLU A 194 -21.43 3.86 -28.95
N ALA A 195 -20.79 4.92 -29.45
CA ALA A 195 -19.37 4.92 -29.74
C ALA A 195 -18.76 5.03 -28.36
N GLY A 196 -18.58 3.86 -27.73
CA GLY A 196 -18.79 3.62 -26.32
C GLY A 196 -18.93 4.89 -25.50
N GLU A 197 -20.14 5.44 -25.40
CA GLU A 197 -20.42 6.26 -24.23
C GLU A 197 -20.03 5.34 -23.08
N VAL A 198 -18.89 5.64 -22.44
CA VAL A 198 -18.41 4.83 -21.35
C VAL A 198 -19.50 5.05 -20.33
N ASP A 199 -20.41 4.09 -20.22
CA ASP A 199 -21.51 4.19 -19.30
C ASP A 199 -20.86 4.22 -17.92
N ILE A 200 -20.75 5.43 -17.37
CA ILE A 200 -20.10 5.68 -16.10
C ILE A 200 -20.96 5.15 -14.96
N THR A 201 -22.23 4.79 -15.23
CA THR A 201 -23.16 4.21 -14.25
C THR A 201 -22.59 2.93 -13.62
N PRO A 202 -22.15 1.91 -14.39
CA PRO A 202 -21.48 0.74 -13.81
C PRO A 202 -20.14 1.04 -13.14
N LEU A 203 -19.39 2.06 -13.59
CA LEU A 203 -18.14 2.46 -12.90
C LEU A 203 -18.42 3.11 -11.55
N LEU A 204 -19.46 3.93 -11.46
CA LEU A 204 -19.93 4.57 -10.24
C LEU A 204 -20.40 3.51 -9.25
N ASP A 205 -21.17 2.52 -9.68
CA ASP A 205 -21.61 1.40 -8.83
C ASP A 205 -20.41 0.63 -8.27
N ILE A 206 -19.40 0.33 -9.08
CA ILE A 206 -18.18 -0.34 -8.60
C ILE A 206 -17.43 0.54 -7.58
N VAL A 207 -17.29 1.84 -7.83
CA VAL A 207 -16.64 2.78 -6.91
C VAL A 207 -17.42 2.91 -5.59
N PHE A 208 -18.76 3.00 -5.64
CA PHE A 208 -19.60 3.06 -4.46
C PHE A 208 -19.56 1.75 -3.67
N ILE A 209 -19.63 0.60 -4.34
CA ILE A 209 -19.48 -0.72 -3.70
C ILE A 209 -18.10 -0.83 -3.04
N LEU A 210 -17.04 -0.33 -3.67
CA LEU A 210 -15.69 -0.28 -3.09
C LEU A 210 -15.59 0.64 -1.87
N LEU A 211 -16.18 1.85 -1.93
CA LEU A 211 -16.23 2.77 -0.78
C LEU A 211 -16.99 2.14 0.38
N ILE A 212 -18.14 1.49 0.12
CA ILE A 212 -18.91 0.77 1.12
C ILE A 212 -18.08 -0.37 1.69
N PHE A 213 -17.45 -1.20 0.85
CA PHE A 213 -16.59 -2.29 1.31
C PHE A 213 -15.45 -1.77 2.18
N PHE A 214 -14.83 -0.64 1.82
CA PHE A 214 -13.77 -0.04 2.62
C PHE A 214 -14.26 0.50 3.96
N ILE A 215 -15.37 1.22 3.97
CA ILE A 215 -15.99 1.74 5.20
C ILE A 215 -16.39 0.58 6.12
N VAL A 216 -17.05 -0.44 5.56
CA VAL A 216 -17.53 -1.60 6.29
C VAL A 216 -16.36 -2.47 6.81
N THR A 217 -15.34 -2.72 5.99
CA THR A 217 -14.15 -3.49 6.41
C THR A 217 -13.36 -2.72 7.46
N ALA A 218 -13.28 -1.38 7.36
CA ALA A 218 -12.67 -0.55 8.39
C ALA A 218 -13.43 -0.63 9.72
N THR A 219 -14.77 -0.72 9.70
CA THR A 219 -15.57 -0.88 10.94
C THR A 219 -15.41 -2.26 11.58
N PHE A 220 -15.09 -3.31 10.81
CA PHE A 220 -14.90 -4.66 11.35
C PHE A 220 -13.52 -4.90 11.97
N LEU A 221 -12.57 -3.98 11.80
CA LEU A 221 -11.25 -4.07 12.45
C LEU A 221 -11.30 -3.74 13.95
N ASP A 222 -12.37 -3.08 14.41
CA ASP A 222 -12.52 -2.70 15.82
C ASP A 222 -13.20 -3.79 16.67
N GLU A 223 -13.74 -4.87 16.08
CA GLU A 223 -14.64 -5.81 16.79
C GLU A 223 -14.06 -7.18 17.18
N ILE A 224 -12.79 -7.50 16.89
CA ILE A 224 -12.15 -8.72 17.43
C ILE A 224 -10.92 -8.37 18.26
N GLY A 225 -11.11 -7.41 19.17
CA GLY A 225 -10.29 -7.30 20.37
C GLY A 225 -11.02 -7.98 21.53
N ILE A 226 -11.14 -9.31 21.54
CA ILE A 226 -11.25 -9.96 22.86
C ILE A 226 -9.94 -9.58 23.54
N GLY A 227 -10.01 -8.75 24.56
CA GLY A 227 -8.89 -8.45 25.44
C GLY A 227 -8.44 -9.72 26.14
N ILE A 228 -7.77 -10.60 25.39
CA ILE A 228 -6.91 -11.61 25.95
C ILE A 228 -5.78 -10.78 26.54
N ASN A 229 -5.87 -10.55 27.85
CA ASN A 229 -4.71 -10.23 28.67
C ASN A 229 -3.72 -11.37 28.45
N THR A 230 -2.94 -11.26 27.37
CA THR A 230 -1.64 -11.90 27.30
C THR A 230 -0.86 -11.28 28.46
N PRO A 231 -0.24 -12.08 29.34
CA PRO A 231 0.67 -11.54 30.33
C PRO A 231 1.64 -10.63 29.57
N ASP A 232 1.77 -9.39 30.05
CA ASP A 232 2.48 -8.28 29.41
C ASP A 232 3.66 -8.76 28.54
N GLU A 233 3.75 -8.16 27.35
CA GLU A 233 4.94 -8.18 26.50
C GLU A 233 6.17 -8.28 27.38
N THR A 234 6.84 -9.42 27.29
CA THR A 234 7.98 -9.73 28.12
C THR A 234 8.95 -8.54 28.00
N PRO A 235 9.23 -7.80 29.10
CA PRO A 235 10.18 -6.71 29.02
C PRO A 235 11.49 -7.28 28.46
N PRO A 236 12.27 -6.51 27.67
CA PRO A 236 13.52 -7.00 27.10
C PRO A 236 14.31 -7.77 28.17
N GLU A 237 14.81 -8.96 27.82
CA GLU A 237 15.42 -9.99 28.70
C GLU A 237 16.43 -9.45 29.74
N GLU A 238 16.93 -8.21 29.59
CA GLU A 238 17.72 -7.50 30.58
C GLU A 238 16.99 -7.21 31.91
N LEU A 239 15.66 -7.06 31.90
CA LEU A 239 14.85 -6.85 33.14
C LEU A 239 14.44 -8.16 33.85
N GLN A 240 14.71 -9.32 33.25
CA GLN A 240 14.37 -10.63 33.83
C GLN A 240 15.48 -11.27 34.64
N ARG A 241 16.72 -10.79 34.55
CA ARG A 241 17.78 -11.29 35.42
C ARG A 241 17.50 -10.74 36.82
N PRO A 242 17.21 -11.60 37.83
CA PRO A 242 17.08 -11.11 39.19
C PRO A 242 18.35 -10.32 39.52
N PRO A 243 18.22 -9.15 40.17
CA PRO A 243 19.38 -8.34 40.50
C PRO A 243 20.39 -9.23 41.22
N PRO A 244 21.68 -9.18 40.84
CA PRO A 244 22.70 -9.99 41.49
C PRO A 244 22.62 -9.76 42.99
N SER A 245 22.63 -10.82 43.78
CA SER A 245 22.53 -10.74 45.24
C SER A 245 23.82 -11.19 45.89
N MET A 246 24.28 -10.45 46.90
CA MET A 246 25.40 -10.81 47.76
C MET A 246 24.86 -11.26 49.12
N ILE A 247 25.23 -12.46 49.57
CA ILE A 247 24.81 -13.02 50.85
C ILE A 247 25.97 -12.93 51.86
N LEU A 248 25.72 -12.25 52.98
CA LEU A 248 26.63 -12.13 54.11
C LEU A 248 26.14 -13.03 55.24
N ASN A 249 26.74 -14.22 55.37
CA ASN A 249 26.41 -15.21 56.39
C ASN A 249 27.25 -14.99 57.65
N VAL A 250 26.62 -14.53 58.73
CA VAL A 250 27.27 -14.33 60.04
C VAL A 250 27.34 -15.67 60.78
N ARG A 251 28.56 -16.11 61.06
CA ARG A 251 28.84 -17.40 61.72
C ARG A 251 29.01 -17.24 63.24
N ASN A 252 28.96 -18.36 63.95
CA ASN A 252 29.12 -18.41 65.41
C ASN A 252 30.54 -18.12 65.90
N ASP A 253 31.55 -18.29 65.05
CA ASP A 253 32.96 -17.96 65.32
C ASP A 253 33.25 -16.45 65.24
N GLY A 254 32.26 -15.65 64.88
CA GLY A 254 32.38 -14.19 64.81
C GLY A 254 32.91 -13.67 63.47
N PHE A 255 33.06 -14.54 62.47
CA PHE A 255 33.43 -14.16 61.11
C PHE A 255 32.21 -14.12 60.17
N VAL A 256 32.35 -13.42 59.05
CA VAL A 256 31.33 -13.30 58.01
C VAL A 256 31.76 -14.09 56.79
N MET A 257 30.88 -14.94 56.28
CA MET A 257 31.09 -15.63 55.01
C MET A 257 30.36 -14.86 53.90
N VAL A 258 31.06 -14.50 52.85
CA VAL A 258 30.51 -13.82 51.67
C VAL A 258 30.24 -14.87 50.59
N ASP A 259 28.98 -14.95 50.15
CA ASP A 259 28.48 -15.88 49.13
C ASP A 259 28.87 -17.36 49.35
N ASP A 260 29.02 -17.76 50.61
CA ASP A 260 29.48 -19.10 51.03
C ASP A 260 30.89 -19.52 50.54
N VAL A 261 31.67 -18.59 50.00
CA VAL A 261 33.02 -18.87 49.46
C VAL A 261 34.13 -18.20 50.24
N ARG A 262 33.94 -16.95 50.68
CA ARG A 262 35.02 -16.13 51.25
C ARG A 262 34.75 -15.76 52.70
N LEU A 263 35.68 -16.12 53.58
CA LEU A 263 35.67 -15.66 54.98
C LEU A 263 36.24 -14.24 55.08
N ALA A 264 35.53 -13.36 55.77
CA ALA A 264 35.88 -11.97 56.00
C ALA A 264 35.72 -11.59 57.48
N ASP A 265 36.55 -10.63 57.91
CA ASP A 265 36.37 -9.97 59.21
C ASP A 265 35.13 -9.05 59.14
N PRO A 266 34.24 -9.05 60.16
CA PRO A 266 33.09 -8.15 60.24
C PRO A 266 33.42 -6.66 59.98
N ARG A 267 34.62 -6.20 60.34
CA ARG A 267 35.07 -4.82 60.14
C ARG A 267 35.45 -4.50 58.69
N SER A 268 35.64 -5.53 57.87
CA SER A 268 36.00 -5.40 56.45
C SER A 268 34.78 -5.51 55.53
N VAL A 269 33.56 -5.52 56.08
CA VAL A 269 32.31 -5.68 55.28
C VAL A 269 32.03 -4.46 54.41
N THR A 270 32.26 -3.23 54.90
CA THR A 270 32.01 -1.99 54.14
C THR A 270 32.71 -1.96 52.78
N PRO A 271 34.05 -2.15 52.67
CA PRO A 271 34.71 -2.12 51.36
C PRO A 271 34.27 -3.27 50.43
N ILE A 272 33.81 -4.40 50.98
CA ILE A 272 33.28 -5.52 50.18
C ILE A 272 31.93 -5.15 49.56
N VAL A 273 31.04 -4.54 50.35
CA VAL A 273 29.72 -4.11 49.89
C VAL A 273 29.83 -2.96 48.89
N GLU A 274 30.74 -2.00 49.12
CA GLU A 274 30.99 -0.89 48.19
C GLU A 274 31.51 -1.39 46.84
N ALA A 275 32.46 -2.33 46.84
CA ALA A 275 32.97 -2.93 45.61
C ALA A 275 31.87 -3.66 44.83
N PHE A 276 31.03 -4.43 45.53
CA PHE A 276 29.90 -5.13 44.93
C PHE A 276 28.89 -4.17 44.28
N ARG A 277 28.55 -3.08 44.97
CA ARG A 277 27.61 -2.07 44.48
C ARG A 277 28.17 -1.24 43.33
N ALA A 278 29.48 -0.97 43.34
CA ALA A 278 30.15 -0.26 42.25
C ALA A 278 30.09 -1.06 40.93
N GLU A 279 30.16 -2.39 41.03
CA GLU A 279 30.00 -3.28 39.87
C GLU A 279 28.52 -3.56 39.54
N ASN A 280 27.65 -3.57 40.55
CA ASN A 280 26.22 -3.88 40.42
C ASN A 280 25.34 -2.80 41.08
N PRO A 281 24.97 -1.72 40.36
CA PRO A 281 24.20 -0.60 40.93
C PRO A 281 22.82 -0.97 41.47
N GLN A 282 22.21 -2.05 40.95
CA GLN A 282 20.90 -2.57 41.37
C GLN A 282 21.02 -3.85 42.22
N GLY A 283 22.23 -4.25 42.63
CA GLY A 283 22.45 -5.47 43.40
C GLY A 283 21.84 -5.42 44.80
N VAL A 284 21.40 -6.57 45.31
CA VAL A 284 20.75 -6.67 46.63
C VAL A 284 21.71 -7.34 47.62
N VAL A 285 21.92 -6.74 48.79
CA VAL A 285 22.73 -7.35 49.86
C VAL A 285 21.80 -7.98 50.90
N MET A 286 21.97 -9.27 51.15
CA MET A 286 21.24 -10.01 52.17
C MET A 286 22.20 -10.39 53.30
N VAL A 287 21.82 -10.08 54.54
CA VAL A 287 22.55 -10.51 55.73
C VAL A 287 21.80 -11.68 56.34
N SER A 288 22.42 -12.86 56.37
CA SER A 288 21.88 -14.02 57.07
C SER A 288 22.66 -14.25 58.35
N ALA A 289 21.98 -14.34 59.49
CA ALA A 289 22.64 -14.70 60.74
C ALA A 289 22.28 -16.14 61.14
N ALA A 290 23.29 -16.93 61.50
CA ALA A 290 23.06 -18.20 62.19
C ALA A 290 22.38 -17.92 63.55
N ARG A 291 21.54 -18.84 64.05
CA ARG A 291 20.82 -18.63 65.32
C ARG A 291 21.74 -18.46 66.53
N ASP A 292 22.90 -19.09 66.49
CA ASP A 292 23.95 -19.04 67.50
C ASP A 292 25.03 -17.99 67.18
N ALA A 293 24.84 -17.17 66.14
CA ALA A 293 25.72 -16.05 65.86
C ALA A 293 25.65 -15.02 67.00
N LYS A 294 26.80 -14.46 67.36
CA LYS A 294 26.87 -13.40 68.35
C LYS A 294 26.09 -12.18 67.86
N VAL A 295 25.13 -11.73 68.66
CA VAL A 295 24.27 -10.58 68.34
C VAL A 295 25.10 -9.34 68.02
N GLU A 296 26.18 -9.11 68.78
CA GLU A 296 27.12 -8.01 68.54
C GLU A 296 27.72 -8.04 67.13
N THR A 297 28.15 -9.22 66.67
CA THR A 297 28.70 -9.41 65.32
C THR A 297 27.64 -9.16 64.26
N THR A 298 26.41 -9.66 64.44
CA THR A 298 25.31 -9.44 63.49
C THR A 298 24.94 -7.96 63.37
N VAL A 299 24.85 -7.26 64.51
CA VAL A 299 24.57 -5.82 64.54
C VAL A 299 25.70 -5.04 63.88
N LEU A 300 26.95 -5.40 64.15
CA LEU A 300 28.12 -4.77 63.52
C LEU A 300 28.06 -4.92 61.99
N VAL A 301 27.76 -6.12 61.47
CA VAL A 301 27.66 -6.35 60.02
C VAL A 301 26.51 -5.56 59.38
N LEU A 302 25.36 -5.47 60.06
CA LEU A 302 24.24 -4.65 59.61
C LEU A 302 24.61 -3.15 59.53
N ASP A 303 25.32 -2.65 60.54
CA ASP A 303 25.77 -1.26 60.58
C ASP A 303 26.81 -0.97 59.49
N GLN A 304 27.81 -1.85 59.32
CA GLN A 304 28.82 -1.75 58.28
C GLN A 304 28.21 -1.78 56.86
N THR A 305 27.14 -2.54 56.66
CA THR A 305 26.41 -2.58 55.38
C THR A 305 25.62 -1.29 55.13
N ARG A 306 25.01 -0.72 56.19
CA ARG A 306 24.34 0.59 56.12
C ARG A 306 25.32 1.73 55.88
N MET A 307 26.51 1.68 56.46
CA MET A 307 27.58 2.66 56.21
C MET A 307 28.03 2.66 54.74
N ALA A 308 27.98 1.50 54.06
CA ALA A 308 28.20 1.40 52.61
C ALA A 308 27.00 1.94 51.76
N GLY A 309 25.99 2.51 52.41
CA GLY A 309 24.83 3.11 51.78
C GLY A 309 23.81 2.11 51.21
N VAL A 310 23.81 0.86 51.70
CA VAL A 310 22.87 -0.19 51.32
C VAL A 310 22.02 -0.58 52.53
N GLU A 311 20.70 -0.69 52.37
CA GLU A 311 19.85 -1.27 53.41
C GLU A 311 19.80 -2.79 53.25
N PRO A 312 20.46 -3.57 54.14
CA PRO A 312 20.46 -5.02 54.00
C PRO A 312 19.11 -5.62 54.37
N ALA A 313 18.66 -6.62 53.61
CA ALA A 313 17.61 -7.51 54.06
C ALA A 313 18.16 -8.49 55.10
N LEU A 314 17.63 -8.47 56.32
CA LEU A 314 18.02 -9.40 57.39
C LEU A 314 17.18 -10.68 57.30
N THR A 315 17.85 -11.83 57.23
CA THR A 315 17.22 -13.15 57.38
C THR A 315 17.81 -13.89 58.57
N LEU A 316 16.96 -14.60 59.31
CA LEU A 316 17.39 -15.52 60.37
C LEU A 316 17.22 -16.94 59.85
N GLN A 317 18.30 -17.73 59.84
CA GLN A 317 18.21 -19.10 59.34
C GLN A 317 17.34 -19.97 60.28
N ALA A 318 16.35 -20.66 59.70
CA ALA A 318 15.57 -21.67 60.41
C ALA A 318 16.37 -22.99 60.48
N ARG A 319 16.29 -23.68 61.62
CA ARG A 319 16.95 -24.98 61.82
C ARG A 319 16.43 -25.97 60.77
N ARG A 320 17.32 -26.55 59.96
CA ARG A 320 17.05 -27.81 59.26
C ARG A 320 17.06 -28.95 60.28
#